data_AF-A0A8S3JPG2-F1
#
_entry.id   AF-A0A8S3JPG2-F1
#
_cell.length_a   1.000
_cell.length_b   1.000
_cell.length_c   1.000
_cell.angle_alpha   90.00
_cell.angle_beta   90.00
_cell.angle_gamma   90.00
#
_symmetry.space_group_name_H-M   'P 1'
#
loop_
_entity.id
_entity.type
_entity.pdbx_description
1 polymer ?
#
loop_
_entity_poly.entity_id
_entity_poly.type
_entity_poly.pdbx_seq_one_letter_code
_entity_poly.pdbx_strand_id
1 'polypeptide(L)'
;MIAWIFQSVQIRFTPRRPLILLLVSHLTVFVHLILRAALSTENRNSRAGFTAISVLIAVGMRTIIIANYDFLTQVGNLKTWMTRVIAIGPVLVALTSAILMAPASTSSYNADTRDRSFRLRQASSVMVLILTVAFYPIWFATKAMKHMTKLAIILLIISSISCLFVSIYLVITSVDVYYVGSNDQEFWFYVFQFTPIAIALLTWTILHPK
;
A
#
# COMPACT_ATOMS: atom_id res chain seq x y z
N MET A 1 26.57 -11.19 12.20
CA MET A 1 26.69 -9.82 11.64
C MET A 1 25.37 -9.25 11.14
N ILE A 2 24.62 -9.93 10.26
CA ILE A 2 23.34 -9.41 9.72
C ILE A 2 22.35 -9.06 10.85
N ALA A 3 22.13 -9.96 11.82
CA ALA A 3 21.25 -9.69 12.96
C ALA A 3 21.63 -8.44 13.79
N TRP A 4 22.93 -8.11 13.86
CA TRP A 4 23.45 -6.95 14.60
C TRP A 4 23.27 -5.63 13.84
N ILE A 5 23.41 -5.67 12.51
CA ILE A 5 23.06 -4.55 11.62
C ILE A 5 21.54 -4.30 11.69
N PHE A 6 20.73 -5.36 11.65
CA PHE A 6 19.28 -5.26 11.76
C PHE A 6 18.82 -4.74 13.13
N GLN A 7 19.43 -5.18 14.23
CA GLN A 7 19.17 -4.61 15.56
C GLN A 7 19.61 -3.15 15.65
N SER A 8 20.79 -2.80 15.14
CA SER A 8 21.28 -1.42 15.11
C SER A 8 20.37 -0.48 14.32
N VAL A 9 19.80 -0.96 13.20
CA VAL A 9 18.83 -0.22 12.38
C VAL A 9 17.43 -0.20 13.00
N GLN A 10 17.05 -1.19 13.82
CA GLN A 10 15.80 -1.15 14.59
C GLN A 10 15.89 -0.16 15.76
N ILE A 11 16.99 -0.15 16.51
CA ILE A 11 17.17 0.66 17.73
C ILE A 11 17.24 2.17 17.40
N ARG A 12 17.76 2.56 16.23
CA ARG A 12 17.80 3.98 15.80
C ARG A 12 16.49 4.52 15.23
N PHE A 13 15.47 3.68 14.99
CA PHE A 13 14.28 4.04 14.18
C PHE A 13 12.93 3.71 14.85
N THR A 14 12.93 3.44 16.15
CA THR A 14 11.84 2.72 16.84
C THR A 14 10.50 3.46 17.00
N PRO A 15 10.41 4.81 17.02
CA PRO A 15 9.13 5.53 16.88
C PRO A 15 8.96 6.27 15.54
N ARG A 16 10.02 6.38 14.72
CA ARG A 16 10.00 7.18 13.48
C ARG A 16 9.55 6.40 12.25
N ARG A 17 9.54 5.06 12.30
CA ARG A 17 9.19 4.22 11.13
C ARG A 17 7.77 4.41 10.63
N PRO A 18 6.71 4.37 11.47
CA PRO A 18 5.35 4.63 10.99
C PRO A 18 5.24 6.03 10.40
N LEU A 19 5.86 7.03 11.05
CA LEU A 19 5.88 8.41 10.59
C LEU A 19 6.58 8.56 9.23
N ILE A 20 7.75 7.94 9.03
CA ILE A 20 8.49 7.97 7.77
C ILE A 20 7.72 7.25 6.67
N LEU A 21 7.13 6.09 6.97
CA LEU A 21 6.28 5.36 6.03
C LEU A 21 5.06 6.23 5.65
N LEU A 22 4.38 6.82 6.63
CA LEU A 22 3.30 7.76 6.36
C LEU A 22 3.76 8.94 5.52
N LEU A 23 4.90 9.56 5.83
CA LEU A 23 5.45 10.67 5.06
C LEU A 23 5.74 10.27 3.61
N VAL A 24 6.34 9.10 3.39
CA VAL A 24 6.57 8.54 2.06
C VAL A 24 5.24 8.33 1.34
N SER A 25 4.22 7.80 2.02
CA SER A 25 2.89 7.65 1.44
C SER A 25 2.26 8.99 1.05
N HIS A 26 2.34 10.01 1.92
CA HIS A 26 1.84 11.36 1.63
C HIS A 26 2.56 11.98 0.44
N LEU A 27 3.90 11.92 0.42
CA LEU A 27 4.71 12.42 -0.69
C LEU A 27 4.34 11.73 -2.00
N THR A 28 4.13 10.42 -1.95
CA THR A 28 3.79 9.61 -3.11
C THR A 28 2.42 10.00 -3.69
N VAL A 29 1.43 10.19 -2.83
CA VAL A 29 0.08 10.64 -3.22
C VAL A 29 0.11 12.08 -3.76
N PHE A 30 0.90 12.96 -3.14
CA PHE A 30 1.08 14.34 -3.58
C PHE A 30 1.75 14.43 -4.95
N VAL A 31 2.85 13.70 -5.17
CA VAL A 31 3.54 13.62 -6.47
C VAL A 31 2.57 13.09 -7.53
N HIS A 32 1.73 12.11 -7.20
CA HIS A 32 0.69 11.63 -8.12
C HIS A 32 -0.29 12.74 -8.52
N LEU A 33 -0.80 13.53 -7.57
CA LEU A 33 -1.72 14.64 -7.85
C LEU A 33 -1.07 15.72 -8.74
N ILE A 34 0.17 16.11 -8.44
CA ILE A 34 0.91 17.11 -9.23
C ILE A 34 1.14 16.60 -10.65
N LEU A 35 1.64 15.37 -10.80
CA LEU A 35 1.92 14.81 -12.13
C LEU A 35 0.64 14.70 -12.95
N ARG A 36 -0.49 14.33 -12.35
CA ARG A 36 -1.76 14.24 -13.08
C ARG A 36 -2.31 15.62 -13.46
N ALA A 37 -2.21 16.61 -12.57
CA ALA A 37 -2.56 17.99 -12.90
C ALA A 37 -1.70 18.55 -14.05
N ALA A 38 -0.39 18.29 -14.02
CA ALA A 38 0.56 18.77 -15.03
C ALA A 38 0.44 18.06 -16.38
N LEU A 39 0.05 16.78 -16.40
CA LEU A 39 0.01 15.96 -17.62
C LEU A 39 -1.38 15.84 -18.27
N SER A 40 -2.44 16.32 -17.60
CA SER A 40 -3.81 16.30 -18.14
C SER A 40 -3.98 17.12 -19.44
N THR A 41 -3.02 17.96 -19.81
CA THR A 41 -3.07 18.85 -20.97
C THR A 41 -2.31 18.37 -22.21
N GLU A 42 -1.49 17.31 -22.16
CA GLU A 42 -0.67 16.87 -23.32
C GLU A 42 -0.79 15.37 -23.68
N ASN A 43 -1.47 15.09 -24.79
CA ASN A 43 -1.80 13.74 -25.28
C ASN A 43 -0.62 12.81 -25.63
N ARG A 44 0.64 13.29 -25.71
CA ARG A 44 1.81 12.47 -26.09
C ARG A 44 2.66 11.98 -24.90
N ASN A 45 2.59 12.63 -23.73
CA ASN A 45 3.29 12.22 -22.50
C ASN A 45 2.44 11.34 -21.56
N SER A 46 1.20 11.06 -21.95
CA SER A 46 0.21 10.30 -21.18
C SER A 46 0.71 8.93 -20.74
N ARG A 47 1.50 8.24 -21.57
CA ARG A 47 1.95 6.87 -21.32
C ARG A 47 2.92 6.76 -20.14
N ALA A 48 3.99 7.55 -20.15
CA ALA A 48 4.97 7.60 -19.07
C ALA A 48 4.36 8.19 -17.79
N GLY A 49 3.49 9.20 -17.95
CA GLY A 49 2.68 9.78 -16.88
C GLY A 49 1.83 8.75 -16.15
N PHE A 50 0.96 8.04 -16.86
CA PHE A 50 0.08 7.00 -16.30
C PHE A 50 0.85 5.84 -15.67
N THR A 51 2.00 5.48 -16.24
CA THR A 51 2.90 4.45 -15.69
C THR A 51 3.46 4.89 -14.34
N ALA A 52 4.03 6.10 -14.27
CA ALA A 52 4.57 6.66 -13.03
C ALA A 52 3.46 6.86 -11.98
N ILE A 53 2.31 7.35 -12.39
CA ILE A 53 1.10 7.55 -11.57
C ILE A 53 0.62 6.24 -10.94
N SER A 54 0.51 5.17 -11.72
CA SER A 54 0.02 3.87 -11.26
C SER A 54 1.01 3.22 -10.30
N VAL A 55 2.32 3.38 -10.54
CA VAL A 55 3.38 2.91 -9.65
C VAL A 55 3.35 3.67 -8.33
N LEU A 56 3.20 5.00 -8.36
CA LEU A 56 3.16 5.85 -7.16
C LEU A 56 1.98 5.48 -6.26
N ILE A 57 0.74 5.43 -6.74
CA ILE A 57 -0.38 5.08 -5.84
C ILE A 57 -0.21 3.68 -5.24
N ALA A 58 0.29 2.76 -6.04
CA ALA A 58 0.56 1.41 -5.56
C ALA A 58 1.66 1.40 -4.47
N VAL A 59 2.59 2.35 -4.46
CA VAL A 59 3.56 2.54 -3.36
C VAL A 59 2.89 3.10 -2.10
N GLY A 60 2.03 4.12 -2.22
CA GLY A 60 1.34 4.72 -1.05
C GLY A 60 0.50 3.70 -0.27
N MET A 61 -0.32 2.95 -0.99
CA MET A 61 -1.16 1.88 -0.43
C MET A 61 -0.34 0.78 0.29
N ARG A 62 0.74 0.30 -0.32
CA ARG A 62 1.64 -0.68 0.30
C ARG A 62 2.30 -0.13 1.57
N THR A 63 2.62 1.15 1.56
CA THR A 63 3.26 1.82 2.68
C THR A 63 2.31 1.95 3.88
N ILE A 64 1.02 2.20 3.65
CA ILE A 64 -0.02 2.20 4.70
C ILE A 64 -0.19 0.80 5.30
N ILE A 65 -0.22 -0.26 4.46
CA ILE A 65 -0.28 -1.64 4.96
C ILE A 65 0.91 -1.93 5.87
N ILE A 66 2.13 -1.61 5.43
CA ILE A 66 3.34 -1.80 6.25
C ILE A 66 3.22 -1.00 7.56
N ALA A 67 2.70 0.22 7.54
CA ALA A 67 2.49 1.02 8.75
C ALA A 67 1.49 0.37 9.72
N ASN A 68 0.39 -0.21 9.24
CA ASN A 68 -0.56 -0.96 10.09
C ASN A 68 0.14 -2.14 10.78
N TYR A 69 0.94 -2.90 10.02
CA TYR A 69 1.70 -4.03 10.55
C TYR A 69 2.80 -3.62 11.55
N ASP A 70 3.54 -2.54 11.25
CA ASP A 70 4.58 -2.02 12.13
C ASP A 70 3.97 -1.54 13.45
N PHE A 71 2.89 -0.76 13.40
CA PHE A 71 2.18 -0.30 14.59
C PHE A 71 1.62 -1.46 15.43
N LEU A 72 1.12 -2.52 14.79
CA LEU A 72 0.73 -3.74 15.49
C LEU A 72 1.89 -4.36 16.27
N THR A 73 3.09 -4.40 15.69
CA THR A 73 4.29 -4.93 16.38
C THR A 73 4.79 -4.04 17.51
N GLN A 74 4.54 -2.73 17.45
CA GLN A 74 4.93 -1.79 18.50
C GLN A 74 4.02 -1.89 19.73
N VAL A 75 2.72 -2.10 19.52
CA VAL A 75 1.74 -2.18 20.63
C VAL A 75 1.56 -3.61 21.14
N GLY A 76 1.80 -4.61 20.29
CA GLY A 76 1.69 -6.01 20.67
C GLY A 76 2.87 -6.47 21.53
N ASN A 77 2.59 -7.05 22.69
CA ASN A 77 3.61 -7.70 23.53
C ASN A 77 3.90 -9.12 23.01
N LEU A 78 4.59 -9.20 21.87
CA LEU A 78 4.75 -10.41 21.07
C LEU A 78 6.09 -11.12 21.30
N LYS A 79 6.09 -12.45 21.13
CA LYS A 79 7.33 -13.24 21.13
C LYS A 79 8.25 -12.74 20.02
N THR A 80 9.54 -12.65 20.31
CA THR A 80 10.58 -12.06 19.43
C THR A 80 10.58 -12.62 18.00
N TRP A 81 10.31 -13.91 17.81
CA TRP A 81 10.25 -14.52 16.47
C TRP A 81 9.01 -14.07 15.68
N MET A 82 7.87 -13.93 16.35
CA MET A 82 6.59 -13.54 15.74
C MET A 82 6.63 -12.07 15.33
N THR A 83 7.22 -11.21 16.16
CA THR A 83 7.50 -9.80 15.82
C THR A 83 8.35 -9.68 14.56
N ARG A 84 9.36 -10.53 14.38
CA ARG A 84 10.22 -10.51 13.19
C ARG A 84 9.47 -10.88 11.92
N VAL A 85 8.62 -11.91 11.98
CA VAL A 85 7.80 -12.34 10.82
C VAL A 85 6.81 -11.24 10.44
N ILE A 86 6.13 -10.64 11.42
CA ILE A 86 5.14 -9.58 11.20
C ILE A 86 5.80 -8.27 10.72
N ALA A 87 7.05 -8.00 11.11
CA ALA A 87 7.80 -6.83 10.63
C ALA A 87 8.41 -7.02 9.24
N ILE A 88 8.97 -8.20 8.93
CA ILE A 88 9.71 -8.45 7.68
C ILE A 88 8.79 -8.90 6.56
N GLY A 89 7.80 -9.75 6.86
CA GLY A 89 6.91 -10.35 5.86
C GLY A 89 6.18 -9.32 4.99
N PRO A 90 5.46 -8.35 5.59
CA PRO A 90 4.77 -7.31 4.83
C PRO A 90 5.71 -6.46 3.96
N VAL A 91 6.92 -6.16 4.44
CA VAL A 91 7.92 -5.41 3.68
C VAL A 91 8.38 -6.18 2.46
N LEU A 92 8.71 -7.47 2.62
CA LEU A 92 9.14 -8.31 1.49
C LEU A 92 8.02 -8.45 0.45
N VAL A 93 6.80 -8.74 0.88
CA VAL A 93 5.67 -8.91 -0.05
C VAL A 93 5.31 -7.58 -0.74
N ALA A 94 5.41 -6.45 -0.04
CA ALA A 94 5.25 -5.13 -0.64
C ALA A 94 6.34 -4.82 -1.69
N LEU A 95 7.61 -5.14 -1.40
CA LEU A 95 8.71 -4.96 -2.36
C LEU A 95 8.54 -5.86 -3.58
N THR A 96 8.25 -7.15 -3.39
CA THR A 96 8.04 -8.08 -4.50
C THR A 96 6.84 -7.66 -5.35
N SER A 97 5.73 -7.26 -4.73
CA SER A 97 4.57 -6.77 -5.49
C SER A 97 4.87 -5.48 -6.25
N ALA A 98 5.69 -4.58 -5.71
CA ALA A 98 6.14 -3.38 -6.43
C ALA A 98 7.04 -3.74 -7.64
N ILE A 99 7.99 -4.67 -7.46
CA ILE A 99 8.86 -5.17 -8.54
C ILE A 99 8.04 -5.83 -9.64
N LEU A 100 6.98 -6.56 -9.32
CA LEU A 100 6.07 -7.17 -10.31
C LEU A 100 5.23 -6.13 -11.06
N MET A 101 4.82 -5.04 -10.38
CA MET A 101 4.00 -3.98 -10.98
C MET A 101 4.80 -3.12 -11.96
N ALA A 102 6.09 -2.90 -11.73
CA ALA A 102 6.95 -2.10 -12.59
C ALA A 102 6.99 -2.57 -14.07
N PRO A 103 7.35 -3.82 -14.41
CA PRO A 103 7.34 -4.32 -15.78
C PRO A 103 5.91 -4.47 -16.33
N ALA A 104 4.92 -4.66 -15.45
CA ALA A 104 3.53 -4.74 -15.87
C ALA A 104 3.06 -3.39 -16.44
N SER A 105 3.39 -2.30 -15.76
CA SER A 105 3.02 -0.95 -16.19
C SER A 105 3.63 -0.56 -17.53
N THR A 106 4.88 -0.95 -17.80
CA THR A 106 5.55 -0.69 -19.09
C THR A 106 5.09 -1.63 -20.22
N SER A 107 4.75 -2.88 -19.89
CA SER A 107 4.32 -3.89 -20.87
C SER A 107 2.83 -3.82 -21.23
N SER A 108 2.03 -3.00 -20.55
CA SER A 108 0.57 -2.83 -20.79
C SER A 108 0.22 -2.23 -22.16
N TYR A 109 1.24 -1.92 -22.94
CA TYR A 109 1.27 -0.95 -24.00
C TYR A 109 1.69 -1.57 -25.35
N ASN A 110 2.25 -2.77 -25.34
CA ASN A 110 2.50 -3.54 -26.54
C ASN A 110 1.45 -4.65 -26.61
N ALA A 111 0.82 -4.83 -27.78
CA ALA A 111 -0.22 -5.84 -27.97
C ALA A 111 0.29 -7.25 -27.61
N ASP A 112 1.53 -7.56 -27.98
CA ASP A 112 2.15 -8.88 -27.76
C ASP A 112 2.47 -9.19 -26.29
N THR A 113 2.56 -8.17 -25.42
CA THR A 113 2.91 -8.32 -24.00
C THR A 113 1.78 -7.91 -23.05
N ARG A 114 0.63 -7.52 -23.59
CA ARG A 114 -0.54 -7.05 -22.84
C ARG A 114 -1.06 -8.10 -21.85
N ASP A 115 -1.22 -9.35 -22.28
CA ASP A 115 -1.67 -10.43 -21.41
C ASP A 115 -0.68 -10.70 -20.26
N ARG A 116 0.61 -10.68 -20.56
CA ARG A 116 1.67 -10.83 -19.56
C ARG A 116 1.65 -9.67 -18.56
N SER A 117 1.42 -8.44 -19.04
CA SER A 117 1.23 -7.28 -18.17
C SER A 117 0.08 -7.49 -17.20
N PHE A 118 -1.13 -7.83 -17.67
CA PHE A 118 -2.28 -8.00 -16.78
C PHE A 118 -2.12 -9.14 -15.79
N ARG A 119 -1.48 -10.26 -16.19
CA ARG A 119 -1.12 -11.34 -15.25
C ARG A 119 -0.18 -10.86 -14.14
N LEU A 120 0.81 -10.02 -14.46
CA LEU A 120 1.72 -9.43 -13.48
C LEU A 120 1.02 -8.43 -12.56
N ARG A 121 0.09 -7.62 -13.09
CA ARG A 121 -0.76 -6.70 -12.29
C ARG A 121 -1.65 -7.48 -11.34
N GLN A 122 -2.26 -8.56 -11.82
CA GLN A 122 -3.10 -9.44 -11.02
C GLN A 122 -2.28 -10.11 -9.92
N ALA A 123 -1.11 -10.67 -10.23
CA ALA A 123 -0.22 -11.26 -9.24
C ALA A 123 0.20 -10.24 -8.17
N SER A 124 0.60 -9.02 -8.58
CA SER A 124 0.94 -7.93 -7.67
C SER A 124 -0.23 -7.55 -6.76
N SER A 125 -1.43 -7.39 -7.33
CA SER A 125 -2.64 -6.98 -6.58
C SER A 125 -3.11 -8.07 -5.62
N VAL A 126 -3.02 -9.35 -6.02
CA VAL A 126 -3.34 -10.49 -5.17
C VAL A 126 -2.39 -10.58 -3.98
N MET A 127 -1.08 -10.35 -4.18
CA MET A 127 -0.12 -10.31 -3.07
C MET A 127 -0.48 -9.24 -2.03
N VAL A 128 -0.89 -8.05 -2.49
CA VAL A 128 -1.32 -6.96 -1.60
C VAL A 128 -2.64 -7.29 -0.91
N LEU A 129 -3.59 -7.93 -1.62
CA LEU A 129 -4.84 -8.39 -1.03
C LEU A 129 -4.60 -9.44 0.06
N ILE A 130 -3.72 -10.42 -0.18
CA ILE A 130 -3.36 -11.45 0.80
C ILE A 130 -2.80 -10.81 2.07
N LEU A 131 -1.88 -9.84 1.95
CA LEU A 131 -1.39 -9.09 3.11
C LEU A 131 -2.52 -8.38 3.84
N THR A 132 -3.39 -7.70 3.10
CA THR A 132 -4.46 -6.90 3.71
C THR A 132 -5.47 -7.78 4.45
N VAL A 133 -5.81 -8.94 3.89
CA VAL A 133 -6.67 -9.93 4.54
C VAL A 133 -5.97 -10.59 5.72
N ALA A 134 -4.68 -10.94 5.58
CA ALA A 134 -3.88 -11.57 6.63
C ALA A 134 -3.66 -10.64 7.85
N PHE A 135 -3.79 -9.33 7.70
CA PHE A 135 -3.67 -8.39 8.80
C PHE A 135 -4.67 -8.68 9.92
N TYR A 136 -5.94 -8.93 9.58
CA TYR A 136 -7.00 -9.20 10.56
C TYR A 136 -6.75 -10.44 11.43
N PRO A 137 -6.52 -11.65 10.89
CA PRO A 137 -6.24 -12.82 11.72
C PRO A 137 -4.96 -12.64 12.54
N ILE A 138 -3.94 -11.96 12.02
CA ILE A 138 -2.73 -11.64 12.79
C ILE A 138 -3.08 -10.69 13.94
N TRP A 139 -3.83 -9.60 13.69
CA TRP A 139 -4.23 -8.65 14.72
C TRP A 139 -5.04 -9.31 15.85
N PHE A 140 -5.98 -10.20 15.51
CA PHE A 140 -6.74 -10.94 16.51
C PHE A 140 -5.90 -11.99 17.25
N ALA A 141 -5.06 -12.75 16.54
CA ALA A 141 -4.20 -13.78 17.14
C ALA A 141 -3.16 -13.19 18.11
N THR A 142 -2.64 -12.01 17.78
CA THR A 142 -1.67 -11.29 18.61
C THR A 142 -2.28 -10.67 19.87
N LYS A 143 -3.61 -10.63 20.01
CA LYS A 143 -4.35 -10.03 21.14
C LYS A 143 -3.93 -8.57 21.43
N ALA A 144 -3.37 -7.87 20.45
CA ALA A 144 -2.80 -6.53 20.65
C ALA A 144 -3.86 -5.49 21.04
N MET A 145 -5.13 -5.71 20.69
CA MET A 145 -6.26 -4.85 21.08
C MET A 145 -6.32 -4.60 22.60
N LYS A 146 -5.87 -5.53 23.44
CA LYS A 146 -5.87 -5.36 24.91
C LYS A 146 -4.94 -4.23 25.39
N HIS A 147 -3.95 -3.87 24.58
CA HIS A 147 -2.93 -2.88 24.89
C HIS A 147 -3.10 -1.58 24.09
N MET A 148 -4.10 -1.51 23.21
CA MET A 148 -4.37 -0.36 22.35
C MET A 148 -5.39 0.59 23.01
N THR A 149 -5.20 1.89 22.80
CA THR A 149 -6.23 2.89 23.13
C THR A 149 -7.42 2.75 22.16
N LYS A 150 -8.60 3.23 22.55
CA LYS A 150 -9.79 3.22 21.67
C LYS A 150 -9.52 3.92 20.33
N LEU A 151 -8.78 5.03 20.35
CA LEU A 151 -8.40 5.77 19.14
C LEU A 151 -7.49 4.95 18.22
N ALA A 152 -6.51 4.24 18.78
CA ALA A 152 -5.62 3.36 18.01
C ALA A 152 -6.37 2.18 17.36
N ILE A 153 -7.41 1.65 18.02
CA ILE A 153 -8.26 0.60 17.45
C ILE A 153 -9.08 1.17 16.28
N ILE A 154 -9.72 2.32 16.45
CA ILE A 154 -10.51 2.99 15.40
C ILE A 154 -9.61 3.29 14.18
N LEU A 155 -8.41 3.82 14.44
CA LEU A 155 -7.40 4.07 13.42
C LEU A 155 -7.09 2.82 12.58
N LEU A 156 -6.76 1.70 13.25
CA LEU A 156 -6.42 0.46 12.56
C LEU A 156 -7.59 -0.11 11.77
N ILE A 157 -8.82 -0.01 12.27
CA ILE A 157 -10.03 -0.44 11.57
C ILE A 157 -10.21 0.37 10.28
N ILE A 158 -10.23 1.70 10.39
CA ILE A 158 -10.48 2.58 9.22
C ILE A 158 -9.37 2.40 8.19
N SER A 159 -8.11 2.44 8.62
CA SER A 159 -6.95 2.25 7.74
C SER A 159 -7.00 0.90 7.03
N SER A 160 -7.28 -0.19 7.76
CA SER A 160 -7.29 -1.54 7.18
C SER A 160 -8.49 -1.80 6.28
N ILE A 161 -9.66 -1.22 6.56
CA ILE A 161 -10.85 -1.31 5.69
C ILE A 161 -10.60 -0.53 4.40
N SER A 162 -10.06 0.69 4.49
CA SER A 162 -9.67 1.47 3.31
C SER A 162 -8.67 0.71 2.45
N CYS A 163 -7.67 0.08 3.07
CA CYS A 163 -6.72 -0.78 2.38
C CYS A 163 -7.41 -1.98 1.70
N LEU A 164 -8.36 -2.63 2.38
CA LEU A 164 -9.07 -3.78 1.83
C LEU A 164 -9.87 -3.40 0.58
N PHE A 165 -10.60 -2.29 0.67
CA PHE A 165 -11.41 -1.77 -0.43
C PHE A 165 -10.56 -1.45 -1.67
N VAL A 166 -9.43 -0.76 -1.49
CA VAL A 166 -8.49 -0.46 -2.57
C VAL A 166 -7.89 -1.73 -3.16
N SER A 167 -7.53 -2.71 -2.33
CA SER A 167 -6.93 -3.98 -2.81
C SER A 167 -7.91 -4.79 -3.65
N ILE A 168 -9.18 -4.85 -3.26
CA ILE A 168 -10.25 -5.51 -4.03
C ILE A 168 -10.43 -4.81 -5.37
N TYR A 169 -10.52 -3.47 -5.35
CA TYR A 169 -10.64 -2.66 -6.56
C TYR A 169 -9.47 -2.91 -7.54
N LEU A 170 -8.23 -2.96 -7.04
CA LEU A 170 -7.04 -3.25 -7.84
C LEU A 170 -7.05 -4.65 -8.46
N VAL A 171 -7.57 -5.66 -7.75
CA VAL A 171 -7.72 -7.01 -8.30
C VAL A 171 -8.75 -7.03 -9.44
N ILE A 172 -9.90 -6.38 -9.25
CA ILE A 172 -10.96 -6.31 -10.28
C ILE A 172 -10.45 -5.59 -11.53
N THR A 173 -9.78 -4.45 -11.35
CA THR A 173 -9.20 -3.65 -12.44
C THR A 173 -7.89 -4.22 -13.00
N SER A 174 -7.43 -5.37 -12.52
CA SER A 174 -6.31 -6.12 -13.13
C SER A 174 -6.77 -7.05 -14.26
N VAL A 175 -8.05 -7.00 -14.64
CA VAL A 175 -8.61 -7.65 -15.84
C VAL A 175 -8.82 -6.58 -16.91
N ASP A 176 -8.39 -6.86 -18.15
CA ASP A 176 -8.32 -5.86 -19.24
C ASP A 176 -9.66 -5.13 -19.49
N VAL A 177 -10.78 -5.86 -19.52
CA VAL A 177 -12.12 -5.28 -19.74
C VAL A 177 -12.48 -4.22 -18.68
N TYR A 178 -12.24 -4.53 -17.40
CA TYR A 178 -12.53 -3.61 -16.30
C TYR A 178 -11.49 -2.50 -16.18
N TYR A 179 -10.25 -2.76 -16.60
CA TYR A 179 -9.19 -1.76 -16.63
C TYR A 179 -9.49 -0.65 -17.64
N VAL A 180 -9.86 -1.02 -18.88
CA VAL A 180 -10.19 -0.05 -19.93
C VAL A 180 -11.40 0.79 -19.52
N GLY A 181 -12.48 0.15 -19.07
CA GLY A 181 -13.69 0.88 -18.63
C GLY A 181 -13.44 1.81 -17.43
N SER A 182 -12.58 1.43 -16.48
CA SER A 182 -12.18 2.31 -15.38
C SER A 182 -11.29 3.46 -15.82
N ASN A 183 -10.46 3.27 -16.85
CA ASN A 183 -9.52 4.28 -17.31
C ASN A 183 -10.22 5.35 -18.16
N ASP A 184 -11.25 4.96 -18.90
CA ASP A 184 -12.10 5.88 -19.66
C ASP A 184 -12.99 6.75 -18.73
N GLN A 185 -13.26 6.28 -17.51
CA GLN A 185 -14.03 6.99 -16.49
C GLN A 185 -13.18 7.29 -15.25
N GLU A 186 -12.35 8.34 -15.34
CA GLU A 186 -11.42 8.76 -14.28
C GLU A 186 -12.07 8.94 -12.90
N PHE A 187 -13.37 9.25 -12.86
CA PHE A 187 -14.15 9.38 -11.63
C PHE A 187 -14.04 8.16 -10.72
N TRP A 188 -14.15 6.95 -11.26
CA TRP A 188 -14.13 5.72 -10.46
C TRP A 188 -12.79 5.45 -9.80
N PHE A 189 -11.71 5.83 -10.48
CA PHE A 189 -10.37 5.79 -9.90
C PHE A 189 -10.26 6.68 -8.66
N TYR A 190 -10.80 7.90 -8.70
CA TYR A 190 -10.77 8.79 -7.54
C TYR A 190 -11.59 8.22 -6.38
N VAL A 191 -12.79 7.73 -6.66
CA VAL A 191 -13.71 7.19 -5.65
C VAL A 191 -13.16 5.93 -5.00
N PHE A 192 -12.65 4.97 -5.78
CA PHE A 192 -12.30 3.64 -5.29
C PHE A 192 -10.83 3.47 -4.91
N GLN A 193 -9.94 4.35 -5.39
CA GLN A 193 -8.51 4.25 -5.14
C GLN A 193 -7.98 5.43 -4.32
N PHE A 194 -8.25 6.67 -4.73
CA PHE A 194 -7.68 7.84 -4.06
C PHE A 194 -8.38 8.16 -2.73
N THR A 195 -9.72 8.24 -2.73
CA THR A 195 -10.50 8.61 -1.54
C THR A 195 -10.23 7.70 -0.34
N PRO A 196 -10.21 6.36 -0.46
CA PRO A 196 -9.93 5.48 0.68
C PRO A 196 -8.50 5.65 1.20
N ILE A 197 -7.52 5.87 0.31
CA ILE A 197 -6.13 6.15 0.68
C ILE A 197 -6.04 7.48 1.45
N ALA A 198 -6.71 8.52 0.96
CA ALA A 198 -6.75 9.81 1.64
C ALA A 198 -7.41 9.70 3.02
N ILE A 199 -8.52 8.97 3.15
CA ILE A 199 -9.18 8.69 4.43
C ILE A 199 -8.22 7.97 5.37
N ALA A 200 -7.54 6.92 4.91
CA ALA A 200 -6.57 6.19 5.72
C ALA A 200 -5.45 7.11 6.21
N LEU A 201 -4.87 7.93 5.33
CA LEU A 201 -3.81 8.87 5.67
C LEU A 201 -4.26 9.94 6.67
N LEU A 202 -5.43 10.55 6.45
CA LEU A 202 -6.00 11.54 7.37
C LEU A 202 -6.27 10.90 8.74
N THR A 203 -6.79 9.69 8.76
CA THR A 203 -7.05 8.95 10.00
C THR A 203 -5.74 8.71 10.74
N TRP A 204 -4.68 8.29 10.04
CA TRP A 204 -3.34 8.18 10.62
C TRP A 204 -2.82 9.51 11.16
N THR A 205 -3.02 10.62 10.47
CA THR A 205 -2.56 11.93 10.95
C THR A 205 -3.31 12.40 12.21
N ILE A 206 -4.61 12.13 12.31
CA ILE A 206 -5.47 12.65 13.39
C ILE A 206 -5.48 11.72 14.61
N LEU A 207 -5.55 10.40 14.38
CA LEU A 207 -5.80 9.40 15.42
C LEU A 207 -4.53 8.65 15.86
N HIS A 208 -3.36 8.88 15.24
CA HIS A 208 -2.12 8.26 15.70
C HIS A 208 -1.81 8.72 17.13
N PRO A 209 -1.61 7.79 18.08
CA PRO A 209 -1.29 8.13 19.46
C PRO A 209 0.06 8.87 19.51
N LYS A 210 0.12 9.99 20.24
CA LYS A 210 1.34 10.79 20.41
C LYS A 210 2.39 10.07 21.25
#